data_AF-A0A0F8WER1-F1
#
_entry.id   AF-A0A0F8WER1-F1
#
_cell.length_a   1.000
_cell.length_b   1.000
_cell.length_c   1.000
_cell.angle_alpha   90.00
_cell.angle_beta   90.00
_cell.angle_gamma   90.00
#
_symmetry.space_group_name_H-M   'P 1'
#
loop_
_entity.id
_entity.type
_entity.pdbx_description
1 polymer ?
#
loop_
_entity_poly.entity_id
_entity_poly.type
_entity_poly.pdbx_seq_one_letter_code
_entity_poly.pdbx_strand_id
1 'polypeptide(L)'
;LSATLTSNQSAVGVDGRPQTPIWRIVLTRAGQSTKTYTKTRVVRISGHIEEEDNQVATVLLDNSDGTLTSLDFEMYKGVISYGYNDPTQGDEYSPCAPLYVLGQRFYSAQGVLVCQLELVGIPNLMAMDKAESEYTVDDTDTDTVKTILTAIINKTLAPYTNYTSYTATYDSPEDSLIDSFIPKDYFRVLVNEDRLEKVKQLLSWTGAKMRAEDDGKVHFLDPTTTGSTYDYEYQLAVSGQHTFFSKELRNRFVQPNKVIVKSPEEHATSYSASDTSATSFAIDPKTETVQLRLASTAQASSIASAIIERYELDADTGAVKVPMNVGQEVFDFINVTDSRQGDSRKGNV
;
A
#
# COMPACT_ATOMS: atom_id res chain seq x y z
N LEU A 1 -17.37 5.68 3.34
CA LEU A 1 -17.52 7.14 3.03
C LEU A 1 -18.95 7.62 3.22
N SER A 2 -19.16 8.92 3.46
CA SER A 2 -20.52 9.51 3.47
C SER A 2 -21.12 9.50 2.05
N ALA A 3 -22.45 9.42 1.95
CA ALA A 3 -23.15 9.51 0.67
C ALA A 3 -22.90 10.86 -0.03
N THR A 4 -22.75 11.92 0.76
CA THR A 4 -22.43 13.27 0.27
C THR A 4 -21.06 13.33 -0.39
N LEU A 5 -20.02 12.78 0.26
CA LEU A 5 -18.70 12.69 -0.34
C LEU A 5 -18.78 11.93 -1.65
N THR A 6 -19.33 10.70 -1.66
CA THR A 6 -19.51 9.90 -2.89
C THR A 6 -20.19 10.67 -4.02
N SER A 7 -21.26 11.40 -3.73
CA SER A 7 -21.94 12.23 -4.73
C SER A 7 -21.09 13.41 -5.22
N ASN A 8 -20.27 14.01 -4.37
CA ASN A 8 -19.45 15.15 -4.75
C ASN A 8 -18.29 14.76 -5.66
N GLN A 9 -17.67 13.59 -5.42
CA GLN A 9 -16.57 13.08 -6.25
C GLN A 9 -17.01 12.63 -7.65
N SER A 10 -18.22 12.06 -7.79
CA SER A 10 -18.76 11.68 -9.10
C SER A 10 -19.26 12.88 -9.91
N ALA A 11 -19.64 13.98 -9.27
CA ALA A 11 -20.10 15.19 -9.96
C ALA A 11 -18.96 16.02 -10.60
N VAL A 12 -17.70 15.83 -10.18
CA VAL A 12 -16.57 16.65 -10.65
C VAL A 12 -16.34 16.45 -12.14
N GLY A 13 -16.40 17.54 -12.91
CA GLY A 13 -16.08 17.52 -14.34
C GLY A 13 -17.20 17.07 -15.27
N VAL A 14 -18.38 16.71 -14.74
CA VAL A 14 -19.54 16.28 -15.55
C VAL A 14 -20.73 17.23 -15.39
N ASP A 15 -21.10 17.58 -14.17
CA ASP A 15 -22.37 18.29 -13.90
C ASP A 15 -22.22 19.82 -13.80
N GLY A 16 -21.04 20.37 -14.11
CA GLY A 16 -20.76 21.81 -14.08
C GLY A 16 -20.83 22.48 -12.69
N ARG A 17 -21.12 21.73 -11.63
CA ARG A 17 -21.14 22.23 -10.25
C ARG A 17 -19.71 22.49 -9.76
N PRO A 18 -19.41 23.65 -9.17
CA PRO A 18 -18.11 23.92 -8.59
C PRO A 18 -17.94 23.09 -7.31
N GLN A 19 -17.30 21.95 -7.43
CA GLN A 19 -16.83 21.19 -6.27
C GLN A 19 -15.48 21.77 -5.85
N THR A 20 -15.42 22.29 -4.61
CA THR A 20 -14.18 22.87 -4.09
C THR A 20 -13.45 21.82 -3.28
N PRO A 21 -12.37 21.21 -3.80
CA PRO A 21 -11.57 20.28 -3.02
C PRO A 21 -11.00 20.99 -1.79
N ILE A 22 -11.00 20.29 -0.67
CA ILE A 22 -10.44 20.76 0.60
C ILE A 22 -9.47 19.71 1.15
N TRP A 23 -8.54 20.18 1.98
CA TRP A 23 -7.55 19.34 2.63
C TRP A 23 -7.25 19.85 4.03
N ARG A 24 -6.84 18.94 4.89
CA ARG A 24 -6.34 19.23 6.24
C ARG A 24 -5.24 18.26 6.63
N ILE A 25 -4.47 18.65 7.63
CA ILE A 25 -3.58 17.75 8.36
C ILE A 25 -3.85 17.88 9.87
N VAL A 26 -3.93 16.74 10.54
CA VAL A 26 -3.99 16.65 12.00
C VAL A 26 -2.69 16.04 12.50
N LEU A 27 -1.92 16.80 13.28
CA LEU A 27 -0.64 16.39 13.85
C LEU A 27 -0.84 16.08 15.34
N THR A 28 -0.45 14.88 15.75
CA THR A 28 -0.55 14.38 17.14
C THR A 28 0.77 13.78 17.61
N ARG A 29 1.14 14.02 18.87
CA ARG A 29 2.28 13.38 19.55
C ARG A 29 1.92 13.19 21.02
N ALA A 30 2.22 12.03 21.59
CA ALA A 30 1.91 11.76 22.99
C ALA A 30 2.51 12.83 23.91
N GLY A 31 1.74 13.31 24.88
CA GLY A 31 2.15 14.38 25.80
C GLY A 31 2.20 15.79 25.19
N GLN A 32 1.82 15.97 23.93
CA GLN A 32 1.75 17.27 23.26
C GLN A 32 0.32 17.62 22.84
N SER A 33 0.05 18.91 22.64
CA SER A 33 -1.24 19.33 22.09
C SER A 33 -1.37 18.95 20.61
N THR A 34 -2.52 18.39 20.24
CA THR A 34 -2.93 18.18 18.84
C THR A 34 -2.94 19.51 18.08
N LYS A 35 -2.39 19.51 16.86
CA LYS A 35 -2.42 20.64 15.94
C LYS A 35 -3.22 20.27 14.70
N THR A 36 -4.18 21.11 14.34
CA THR A 36 -4.99 20.91 13.14
C THR A 36 -4.82 22.10 12.22
N TYR A 37 -4.46 21.83 10.97
CA TYR A 37 -4.30 22.84 9.94
C TYR A 37 -5.16 22.48 8.74
N THR A 38 -5.96 23.43 8.27
CA THR A 38 -6.81 23.29 7.08
C THR A 38 -6.22 24.09 5.92
N LYS A 39 -6.93 24.16 4.79
CA LYS A 39 -6.55 24.98 3.62
C LYS A 39 -6.18 26.44 3.90
N THR A 40 -6.53 26.99 5.07
CA THR A 40 -6.13 28.36 5.47
C THR A 40 -4.64 28.47 5.83
N ARG A 41 -4.04 27.39 6.34
CA ARG A 41 -2.61 27.35 6.66
C ARG A 41 -1.84 26.33 5.83
N VAL A 42 -2.49 25.26 5.36
CA VAL A 42 -1.86 24.29 4.47
C VAL A 42 -1.79 24.88 3.07
N VAL A 43 -0.64 25.43 2.73
CA VAL A 43 -0.34 26.04 1.43
C VAL A 43 -0.36 24.98 0.34
N ARG A 44 0.23 23.81 0.62
CA ARG A 44 0.36 22.73 -0.35
C ARG A 44 0.58 21.40 0.35
N ILE A 45 0.02 20.34 -0.25
CA ILE A 45 0.43 18.96 -0.03
C ILE A 45 1.01 18.47 -1.37
N SER A 46 2.21 17.93 -1.36
CA SER A 46 2.90 17.48 -2.57
C SER A 46 3.65 16.19 -2.36
N GLY A 47 3.77 15.40 -3.41
CA GLY A 47 4.45 14.10 -3.34
C GLY A 47 3.78 13.18 -2.32
N HIS A 48 2.46 13.29 -2.15
CA HIS A 48 1.71 12.32 -1.36
C HIS A 48 1.55 11.06 -2.21
N ILE A 49 2.30 10.03 -1.86
CA ILE A 49 2.37 8.75 -2.53
C ILE A 49 1.94 7.70 -1.51
N GLU A 50 1.01 6.84 -1.90
CA GLU A 50 0.61 5.65 -1.16
C GLU A 50 0.84 4.44 -2.06
N GLU A 51 1.80 3.60 -1.69
CA GLU A 51 2.17 2.35 -2.36
C GLU A 51 2.21 1.23 -1.30
N GLU A 52 2.32 -0.02 -1.75
CA GLU A 52 2.42 -1.21 -0.88
C GLU A 52 3.51 -1.06 0.19
N ASP A 53 4.72 -0.64 -0.23
CA ASP A 53 5.91 -0.63 0.62
C ASP A 53 6.50 0.77 0.83
N ASN A 54 5.78 1.82 0.41
CA ASN A 54 6.24 3.19 0.46
C ASN A 54 5.06 4.18 0.61
N GLN A 55 5.13 5.02 1.62
CA GLN A 55 4.16 6.07 1.91
C GLN A 55 4.90 7.34 2.29
N VAL A 56 4.78 8.39 1.48
CA VAL A 56 5.50 9.65 1.72
C VAL A 56 4.60 10.83 1.43
N ALA A 57 4.83 11.96 2.11
CA ALA A 57 4.21 13.23 1.77
C ALA A 57 5.09 14.40 2.16
N THR A 58 4.95 15.51 1.45
CA THR A 58 5.47 16.82 1.88
C THR A 58 4.32 17.78 2.11
N VAL A 59 4.26 18.38 3.30
CA VAL A 59 3.24 19.35 3.67
C VAL A 59 3.88 20.70 3.91
N LEU A 60 3.40 21.74 3.21
CA LEU A 60 3.85 23.11 3.36
C LEU A 60 2.81 23.93 4.13
N LEU A 61 3.21 24.45 5.28
CA LEU A 61 2.38 25.27 6.16
C LEU A 61 2.81 26.74 6.10
N ASP A 62 1.85 27.64 6.02
CA ASP A 62 2.09 29.07 6.18
C ASP A 62 2.54 29.37 7.61
N ASN A 63 3.65 30.08 7.72
CA ASN A 63 4.25 30.53 8.97
C ASN A 63 4.45 32.06 8.97
N SER A 64 3.69 32.80 8.17
CA SER A 64 3.75 34.27 8.09
C SER A 64 3.57 34.97 9.46
N ASP A 65 2.84 34.34 10.39
CA ASP A 65 2.64 34.83 11.76
C ASP A 65 3.69 34.36 12.77
N GLY A 66 4.67 33.57 12.34
CA GLY A 66 5.77 33.05 13.16
C GLY A 66 5.37 31.97 14.17
N THR A 67 4.10 31.59 14.25
CA THR A 67 3.57 30.70 15.31
C THR A 67 4.09 29.26 15.24
N LEU A 68 4.56 28.82 14.08
CA LEU A 68 5.12 27.47 13.91
C LEU A 68 6.61 27.41 14.28
N THR A 69 7.29 28.55 14.40
CA THR A 69 8.76 28.62 14.57
C THR A 69 9.24 28.00 15.88
N SER A 70 8.41 28.06 16.93
CA SER A 70 8.71 27.47 18.24
C SER A 70 8.20 26.05 18.40
N LEU A 71 7.52 25.50 17.38
CA LEU A 71 6.99 24.14 17.42
C LEU A 71 8.01 23.19 16.79
N ASP A 72 8.37 22.16 17.55
CA ASP A 72 9.07 20.99 17.05
C ASP A 72 8.04 19.92 16.70
N PHE A 73 7.94 19.58 15.42
CA PHE A 73 7.05 18.57 14.88
C PHE A 73 7.70 17.20 14.70
N GLU A 74 8.96 17.01 15.11
CA GLU A 74 9.65 15.73 14.95
C GLU A 74 8.84 14.57 15.56
N MET A 75 8.62 13.54 14.75
CA MET A 75 7.84 12.34 15.06
C MET A 75 6.38 12.58 15.47
N TYR A 76 5.79 13.72 15.10
CA TYR A 76 4.32 13.84 15.15
C TYR A 76 3.69 12.88 14.14
N LYS A 77 2.68 12.12 14.58
CA LYS A 77 1.75 11.39 13.72
C LYS A 77 0.86 12.41 13.00
N GLY A 78 1.02 12.52 11.69
CA GLY A 78 0.23 13.34 10.79
C GLY A 78 -0.80 12.53 10.03
N VAL A 79 -2.08 12.88 10.19
CA VAL A 79 -3.17 12.34 9.37
C VAL A 79 -3.55 13.42 8.36
N ILE A 80 -3.20 13.18 7.10
CA ILE A 80 -3.69 13.98 5.99
C ILE A 80 -5.14 13.56 5.72
N SER A 81 -6.02 14.51 5.44
CA SER A 81 -7.37 14.21 4.99
C SER A 81 -7.74 15.07 3.80
N TYR A 82 -8.33 14.43 2.79
CA TYR A 82 -8.88 15.09 1.61
C TYR A 82 -10.39 15.11 1.67
N GLY A 83 -11.02 16.04 0.95
CA GLY A 83 -12.45 16.21 1.10
C GLY A 83 -13.06 17.19 0.12
N TYR A 84 -14.36 17.42 0.30
CA TYR A 84 -15.11 18.41 -0.45
C TYR A 84 -15.85 19.33 0.50
N ASN A 85 -15.94 20.61 0.14
CA ASN A 85 -16.88 21.53 0.78
C ASN A 85 -18.26 21.37 0.14
N ASP A 86 -19.20 20.84 0.89
CA ASP A 86 -20.61 20.80 0.51
C ASP A 86 -21.29 22.12 0.95
N PRO A 87 -21.99 22.84 0.06
CA PRO A 87 -22.66 24.10 0.42
C PRO A 87 -23.73 23.97 1.51
N THR A 88 -24.26 22.76 1.72
CA THR A 88 -25.33 22.47 2.68
C THR A 88 -24.83 21.79 3.96
N GLN A 89 -23.80 20.94 3.86
CA GLN A 89 -23.27 20.15 4.99
C GLN A 89 -21.93 20.68 5.52
N GLY A 90 -21.26 21.58 4.78
CA GLY A 90 -19.97 22.13 5.13
C GLY A 90 -18.81 21.26 4.67
N ASP A 91 -17.68 21.36 5.38
CA ASP A 91 -16.47 20.61 5.05
C ASP A 91 -16.59 19.14 5.48
N GLU A 92 -16.50 18.21 4.54
CA GLU A 92 -16.39 16.78 4.80
C GLU A 92 -15.01 16.26 4.38
N TYR A 93 -14.38 15.44 5.23
CA TYR A 93 -13.03 14.92 5.02
C TYR A 93 -12.99 13.40 5.15
N SER A 94 -12.19 12.74 4.31
CA SER A 94 -11.77 11.35 4.42
C SER A 94 -10.30 11.31 4.83
N PRO A 95 -9.95 10.68 5.97
CA PRO A 95 -8.56 10.53 6.38
C PRO A 95 -7.83 9.53 5.48
N CYS A 96 -6.55 9.80 5.23
CA CYS A 96 -5.60 8.85 4.65
C CYS A 96 -4.86 8.09 5.76
N ALA A 97 -4.07 7.09 5.37
CA ALA A 97 -3.16 6.40 6.27
C ALA A 97 -2.26 7.39 7.03
N PRO A 98 -1.98 7.15 8.33
CA PRO A 98 -1.17 8.07 9.09
C PRO A 98 0.30 8.02 8.68
N LEU A 99 0.89 9.21 8.55
CA LEU A 99 2.32 9.41 8.32
C LEU A 99 2.98 10.00 9.57
N TYR A 100 4.31 10.03 9.60
CA TYR A 100 5.11 10.55 10.71
C TYR A 100 6.10 11.58 10.20
N VAL A 101 6.16 12.74 10.86
CA VAL A 101 7.08 13.82 10.50
C VAL A 101 8.51 13.40 10.81
N LEU A 102 9.31 13.17 9.77
CA LEU A 102 10.73 12.83 9.88
C LEU A 102 11.63 14.05 9.68
N GLY A 103 11.17 15.02 8.88
CA GLY A 103 11.89 16.24 8.58
C GLY A 103 11.03 17.48 8.81
N GLN A 104 11.62 18.51 9.41
CA GLN A 104 11.03 19.84 9.52
C GLN A 104 12.03 20.89 9.02
N ARG A 105 11.58 21.72 8.09
CA ARG A 105 12.39 22.80 7.51
C ARG A 105 11.63 24.11 7.50
N PHE A 106 12.25 25.17 8.00
CA PHE A 106 11.75 26.53 7.81
C PHE A 106 12.38 27.15 6.57
N TYR A 107 11.56 27.74 5.71
CA TYR A 107 12.01 28.51 4.56
C TYR A 107 11.54 29.95 4.68
N SER A 108 12.49 30.88 4.61
CA SER A 108 12.25 32.31 4.68
C SER A 108 12.86 33.00 3.46
N ALA A 109 12.02 33.70 2.73
CA ALA A 109 12.39 34.58 1.62
C ALA A 109 11.53 35.84 1.66
N GLN A 110 11.85 36.84 0.84
CA GLN A 110 11.04 38.05 0.78
C GLN A 110 9.58 37.72 0.42
N GLY A 111 8.64 38.03 1.33
CA GLY A 111 7.21 37.78 1.15
C GLY A 111 6.76 36.33 1.41
N VAL A 112 7.66 35.42 1.82
CA VAL A 112 7.34 34.01 2.06
C VAL A 112 7.99 33.54 3.35
N LEU A 113 7.19 33.03 4.27
CA LEU A 113 7.66 32.33 5.47
C LEU A 113 6.83 31.06 5.66
N VAL A 114 7.45 29.90 5.48
CA VAL A 114 6.75 28.61 5.48
C VAL A 114 7.49 27.58 6.33
N CYS A 115 6.73 26.64 6.89
CA CYS A 115 7.21 25.43 7.57
C CYS A 115 6.90 24.23 6.66
N GLN A 116 7.93 23.57 6.17
CA GLN A 116 7.84 22.33 5.39
C GLN A 116 8.00 21.14 6.33
N LEU A 117 7.08 20.20 6.24
CA LEU A 117 7.11 18.91 6.92
C LEU A 117 7.32 17.81 5.88
N GLU A 118 8.27 16.92 6.14
CA GLU A 118 8.51 15.71 5.38
C GLU A 118 7.99 14.54 6.21
N LEU A 119 7.02 13.81 5.65
CA LEU A 119 6.33 12.73 6.34
C LEU A 119 6.57 11.39 5.65
N VAL A 120 6.68 10.33 6.45
CA VAL A 120 6.85 8.94 6.01
C VAL A 120 5.85 8.03 6.71
N GLY A 121 5.34 7.01 6.02
CA GLY A 121 4.33 6.10 6.56
C GLY A 121 4.93 4.90 7.29
N ILE A 122 4.04 4.00 7.70
CA ILE A 122 4.40 2.79 8.45
C ILE A 122 5.41 1.90 7.68
N PRO A 123 5.26 1.66 6.36
CA PRO A 123 6.24 0.86 5.62
C PRO A 123 7.65 1.45 5.68
N ASN A 124 7.80 2.75 5.46
CA ASN A 124 9.10 3.43 5.50
C ASN A 124 9.74 3.39 6.89
N LEU A 125 8.93 3.51 7.97
CA LEU A 125 9.44 3.35 9.33
C LEU A 125 9.93 1.92 9.58
N MET A 126 9.20 0.90 9.13
CA MET A 126 9.66 -0.49 9.20
C MET A 126 10.93 -0.73 8.37
N ALA A 127 11.15 0.02 7.28
CA ALA A 127 12.40 -0.04 6.52
C ALA A 127 13.60 0.59 7.26
N MET A 128 13.36 1.35 8.34
CA MET A 128 14.40 1.90 9.22
C MET A 128 14.68 1.01 10.45
N ASP A 129 13.77 0.08 10.75
CA ASP A 129 13.87 -0.85 11.88
C ASP A 129 14.85 -1.99 11.53
N LYS A 130 15.99 -2.04 12.23
CA LYS A 130 17.07 -3.00 12.01
C LYS A 130 17.01 -4.15 13.02
N ALA A 131 17.12 -5.40 12.57
CA ALA A 131 17.13 -6.53 13.49
C ALA A 131 18.25 -6.44 14.55
N GLU A 132 17.89 -6.51 15.83
CA GLU A 132 18.82 -6.40 16.96
C GLU A 132 19.49 -7.72 17.35
N SER A 133 18.89 -8.83 16.91
CA SER A 133 19.36 -10.18 17.15
C SER A 133 19.02 -11.07 15.95
N GLU A 134 19.58 -12.27 15.92
CA GLU A 134 19.20 -13.26 14.93
C GLU A 134 17.90 -13.98 15.33
N TYR A 135 17.17 -14.47 14.34
CA TYR A 135 16.06 -15.42 14.49
C TYR A 135 16.18 -16.46 13.38
N THR A 136 16.14 -17.73 13.74
CA THR A 136 16.11 -18.84 12.79
C THR A 136 14.93 -19.72 13.14
N VAL A 137 14.14 -20.05 12.15
CA VAL A 137 13.05 -21.01 12.29
C VAL A 137 13.66 -22.41 12.15
N ASP A 138 13.46 -23.27 13.15
CA ASP A 138 13.97 -24.64 13.08
C ASP A 138 13.08 -25.55 12.20
N ASP A 139 13.50 -26.78 11.98
CA ASP A 139 12.79 -27.72 11.11
C ASP A 139 11.54 -28.35 11.76
N THR A 140 11.40 -28.19 13.07
CA THR A 140 10.25 -28.62 13.89
C THR A 140 9.21 -27.53 14.11
N ASP A 141 9.56 -26.28 13.82
CA ASP A 141 8.69 -25.12 13.93
C ASP A 141 7.39 -25.31 13.12
N THR A 142 6.29 -24.82 13.70
CA THR A 142 4.93 -24.92 13.16
C THR A 142 4.32 -23.57 12.82
N ASP A 143 5.07 -22.48 13.04
CA ASP A 143 4.61 -21.13 12.79
C ASP A 143 4.46 -20.91 11.28
N THR A 144 3.24 -20.55 10.91
CA THR A 144 2.89 -20.23 9.54
C THR A 144 3.43 -18.86 9.16
N VAL A 145 3.39 -18.54 7.87
CA VAL A 145 3.69 -17.19 7.38
C VAL A 145 2.91 -16.15 8.17
N LYS A 146 1.61 -16.36 8.41
CA LYS A 146 0.76 -15.46 9.20
C LYS A 146 1.26 -15.26 10.63
N THR A 147 1.63 -16.33 11.32
CA THR A 147 2.13 -16.24 12.70
C THR A 147 3.42 -15.43 12.77
N ILE A 148 4.39 -15.74 11.90
CA ILE A 148 5.68 -15.01 11.86
C ILE A 148 5.45 -13.55 11.46
N LEU A 149 4.63 -13.30 10.45
CA LEU A 149 4.30 -11.96 9.97
C LEU A 149 3.62 -11.12 11.05
N THR A 150 2.62 -11.68 11.73
CA THR A 150 1.97 -11.05 12.89
C THR A 150 2.99 -10.71 13.96
N ALA A 151 3.92 -11.62 14.27
CA ALA A 151 4.95 -11.39 15.27
C ALA A 151 5.92 -10.27 14.88
N ILE A 152 6.26 -10.16 13.60
CA ILE A 152 7.08 -9.04 13.09
C ILE A 152 6.33 -7.72 13.22
N ILE A 153 5.06 -7.63 12.78
CA ILE A 153 4.26 -6.38 12.80
C ILE A 153 3.90 -5.94 14.23
N ASN A 154 3.53 -6.89 15.08
CA ASN A 154 3.17 -6.64 16.48
C ASN A 154 4.40 -6.57 17.40
N LYS A 155 5.61 -6.64 16.83
CA LYS A 155 6.86 -6.42 17.57
C LYS A 155 7.06 -7.45 18.70
N THR A 156 6.58 -8.67 18.48
CA THR A 156 6.74 -9.82 19.40
C THR A 156 7.79 -10.81 18.92
N LEU A 157 8.26 -10.71 17.67
CA LEU A 157 9.42 -11.46 17.19
C LEU A 157 10.71 -10.85 17.76
N ALA A 158 11.53 -11.68 18.40
CA ALA A 158 12.70 -11.26 19.19
C ALA A 158 13.62 -10.21 18.49
N PRO A 159 13.96 -10.31 17.19
CA PRO A 159 14.83 -9.34 16.51
C PRO A 159 14.29 -7.90 16.43
N TYR A 160 13.00 -7.67 16.69
CA TYR A 160 12.35 -6.37 16.47
C TYR A 160 11.71 -5.80 17.74
N THR A 161 12.06 -6.31 18.94
CA THR A 161 11.39 -5.98 20.21
C THR A 161 11.71 -4.60 20.79
N ASN A 162 12.43 -3.74 20.08
CA ASN A 162 12.70 -2.36 20.49
C ASN A 162 12.00 -1.27 19.66
N TYR A 163 11.24 -1.65 18.63
CA TYR A 163 10.58 -0.71 17.71
C TYR A 163 9.14 -0.35 18.07
N THR A 164 8.48 0.44 17.21
CA THR A 164 7.04 0.70 17.32
C THR A 164 6.25 -0.57 17.00
N SER A 165 5.28 -0.90 17.86
CA SER A 165 4.30 -1.95 17.56
C SER A 165 3.21 -1.39 16.67
N TYR A 166 2.95 -2.06 15.57
CA TYR A 166 1.73 -1.87 14.78
C TYR A 166 0.77 -3.02 15.08
N THR A 167 -0.45 -2.97 14.54
CA THR A 167 -1.38 -4.10 14.61
C THR A 167 -1.51 -4.69 13.23
N ALA A 168 -1.32 -6.01 13.10
CA ALA A 168 -1.66 -6.75 11.90
C ALA A 168 -3.17 -7.00 11.83
N THR A 169 -3.80 -6.66 10.72
CA THR A 169 -5.18 -6.99 10.36
C THR A 169 -5.16 -7.87 9.11
N TYR A 170 -6.07 -8.82 9.01
CA TYR A 170 -6.22 -9.67 7.83
C TYR A 170 -7.64 -9.51 7.28
N ASP A 171 -7.74 -9.05 6.05
CA ASP A 171 -9.00 -8.68 5.42
C ASP A 171 -9.53 -9.80 4.53
N SER A 172 -10.84 -9.89 4.41
CA SER A 172 -11.50 -10.86 3.54
C SER A 172 -11.60 -10.32 2.10
N PRO A 173 -11.31 -11.13 1.07
CA PRO A 173 -10.84 -12.52 1.14
C PRO A 173 -9.35 -12.62 1.55
N GLU A 174 -9.05 -13.63 2.37
CA GLU A 174 -7.67 -13.94 2.78
C GLU A 174 -7.06 -15.01 1.88
N ASP A 175 -5.75 -14.89 1.59
CA ASP A 175 -4.99 -15.94 0.92
C ASP A 175 -4.72 -17.11 1.87
N SER A 176 -5.29 -18.28 1.55
CA SER A 176 -5.12 -19.51 2.32
C SER A 176 -3.66 -19.98 2.50
N LEU A 177 -2.71 -19.55 1.67
CA LEU A 177 -1.29 -19.88 1.86
C LEU A 177 -0.73 -19.23 3.12
N ILE A 178 -1.18 -18.03 3.49
CA ILE A 178 -0.67 -17.32 4.66
C ILE A 178 -0.92 -18.10 5.95
N ASP A 179 -2.06 -18.81 6.00
CA ASP A 179 -2.49 -19.63 7.12
C ASP A 179 -1.90 -21.05 7.13
N SER A 180 -1.24 -21.50 6.06
CA SER A 180 -0.87 -22.91 5.89
C SER A 180 0.60 -23.15 5.54
N PHE A 181 1.28 -22.18 4.93
CA PHE A 181 2.69 -22.33 4.60
C PHE A 181 3.57 -22.07 5.83
N ILE A 182 4.50 -23.00 6.09
CA ILE A 182 5.47 -22.95 7.20
C ILE A 182 6.87 -22.84 6.56
N PRO A 183 7.51 -21.66 6.60
CA PRO A 183 8.79 -21.43 5.91
C PRO A 183 9.95 -22.30 6.40
N LYS A 184 9.96 -22.67 7.69
CA LYS A 184 11.05 -23.41 8.32
C LYS A 184 12.41 -22.75 8.07
N ASP A 185 13.45 -23.55 7.85
CA ASP A 185 14.85 -23.15 7.60
C ASP A 185 15.07 -22.18 6.42
N TYR A 186 14.04 -21.91 5.61
CA TYR A 186 14.06 -20.90 4.54
C TYR A 186 13.78 -19.47 5.01
N PHE A 187 13.30 -19.30 6.24
CA PHE A 187 13.15 -18.00 6.85
C PHE A 187 14.12 -17.82 8.02
N ARG A 188 14.87 -16.72 7.96
CA ARG A 188 15.72 -16.27 9.05
C ARG A 188 15.82 -14.76 9.02
N VAL A 189 16.10 -14.20 10.18
CA VAL A 189 16.44 -12.79 10.38
C VAL A 189 17.88 -12.75 10.88
N LEU A 190 18.75 -12.06 10.14
CA LEU A 190 20.11 -11.76 10.56
C LEU A 190 20.18 -10.37 11.19
N VAL A 191 21.19 -10.13 12.02
CA VAL A 191 21.41 -8.81 12.62
C VAL A 191 21.52 -7.74 11.53
N ASN A 192 20.88 -6.60 11.75
CA ASN A 192 20.74 -5.47 10.84
C ASN A 192 19.90 -5.69 9.57
N GLU A 193 19.19 -6.81 9.43
CA GLU A 193 18.20 -6.93 8.36
C GLU A 193 16.96 -6.07 8.63
N ASP A 194 16.43 -5.47 7.56
CA ASP A 194 15.28 -4.58 7.61
C ASP A 194 13.98 -5.32 7.92
N ARG A 195 13.21 -4.79 8.87
CA ARG A 195 11.90 -5.35 9.24
C ARG A 195 10.96 -5.42 8.05
N LEU A 196 10.91 -4.38 7.22
CA LEU A 196 10.09 -4.36 5.99
C LEU A 196 10.53 -5.43 4.99
N GLU A 197 11.83 -5.64 4.79
CA GLU A 197 12.32 -6.64 3.83
C GLU A 197 11.99 -8.06 4.28
N LYS A 198 11.96 -8.34 5.59
CA LYS A 198 11.47 -9.63 6.12
C LYS A 198 9.97 -9.82 5.92
N VAL A 199 9.18 -8.76 6.06
CA VAL A 199 7.75 -8.78 5.69
C VAL A 199 7.58 -9.11 4.21
N LYS A 200 8.31 -8.41 3.33
CA LYS A 200 8.27 -8.64 1.88
C LYS A 200 8.74 -10.03 1.49
N GLN A 201 9.75 -10.58 2.18
CA GLN A 201 10.19 -11.96 1.98
C GLN A 201 9.08 -12.96 2.30
N LEU A 202 8.38 -12.80 3.42
CA LEU A 202 7.26 -13.67 3.79
C LEU A 202 6.10 -13.58 2.79
N LEU A 203 5.72 -12.36 2.40
CA LEU A 203 4.67 -12.13 1.42
C LEU A 203 5.04 -12.62 0.02
N SER A 204 6.34 -12.74 -0.29
CA SER A 204 6.79 -13.26 -1.59
C SER A 204 6.41 -14.71 -1.87
N TRP A 205 5.99 -15.45 -0.85
CA TRP A 205 5.54 -16.83 -0.95
C TRP A 205 4.02 -16.99 -0.95
N THR A 206 3.29 -15.87 -0.86
CA THR A 206 1.83 -15.80 -0.77
C THR A 206 1.27 -14.88 -1.86
N GLY A 207 -0.02 -14.94 -2.14
CA GLY A 207 -0.74 -13.96 -2.96
C GLY A 207 -1.07 -12.68 -2.19
N ALA A 208 -1.00 -12.74 -0.85
CA ALA A 208 -1.31 -11.61 0.02
C ALA A 208 -0.41 -10.38 -0.22
N LYS A 209 -1.01 -9.22 -0.13
CA LYS A 209 -0.38 -7.90 -0.19
C LYS A 209 -0.56 -7.14 1.11
N MET A 210 0.35 -6.24 1.43
CA MET A 210 0.22 -5.37 2.61
C MET A 210 -0.23 -3.97 2.23
N ARG A 211 -1.02 -3.33 3.09
CA ARG A 211 -1.28 -1.88 3.02
C ARG A 211 -1.42 -1.30 4.42
N ALA A 212 -1.06 -0.05 4.60
CA ALA A 212 -1.34 0.67 5.85
C ALA A 212 -2.60 1.52 5.66
N GLU A 213 -3.57 1.39 6.56
CA GLU A 213 -4.88 2.06 6.47
C GLU A 213 -5.02 3.26 7.43
N ASP A 214 -6.14 3.98 7.33
CA ASP A 214 -6.44 5.20 8.09
C ASP A 214 -6.49 4.99 9.61
N ASP A 215 -6.73 3.75 10.05
CA ASP A 215 -6.75 3.34 11.46
C ASP A 215 -5.33 3.17 12.05
N GLY A 216 -4.30 3.26 11.20
CA GLY A 216 -2.89 3.11 11.57
C GLY A 216 -2.45 1.67 11.82
N LYS A 217 -3.21 0.69 11.33
CA LYS A 217 -2.83 -0.72 11.30
C LYS A 217 -2.23 -1.10 9.95
N VAL A 218 -1.62 -2.29 9.91
CA VAL A 218 -1.11 -2.92 8.69
C VAL A 218 -2.07 -4.02 8.31
N HIS A 219 -2.73 -3.85 7.18
CA HIS A 219 -3.70 -4.76 6.62
C HIS A 219 -3.03 -5.70 5.62
N PHE A 220 -3.45 -6.96 5.64
CA PHE A 220 -3.04 -7.98 4.68
C PHE A 220 -4.28 -8.51 3.98
N LEU A 221 -4.26 -8.50 2.65
CA LEU A 221 -5.40 -8.93 1.83
C LEU A 221 -4.93 -9.66 0.57
N ASP A 222 -5.81 -10.46 -0.01
CA ASP A 222 -5.64 -11.02 -1.35
C ASP A 222 -6.29 -10.07 -2.37
N PRO A 223 -5.52 -9.34 -3.21
CA PRO A 223 -6.08 -8.35 -4.12
C PRO A 223 -7.01 -9.03 -5.15
N THR A 224 -8.16 -8.42 -5.40
CA THR A 224 -9.06 -8.93 -6.45
C THR A 224 -8.44 -8.68 -7.82
N THR A 225 -8.05 -9.74 -8.52
CA THR A 225 -7.42 -9.65 -9.86
C THR A 225 -8.38 -10.02 -11.01
N THR A 226 -9.55 -10.58 -10.67
CA THR A 226 -10.55 -11.04 -11.65
C THR A 226 -11.99 -10.71 -11.21
N GLY A 227 -12.96 -10.97 -12.08
CA GLY A 227 -14.38 -10.67 -11.81
C GLY A 227 -14.89 -9.38 -12.46
N SER A 228 -16.07 -8.96 -12.00
CA SER A 228 -16.85 -7.82 -12.51
C SER A 228 -17.43 -6.93 -11.41
N THR A 229 -17.02 -7.15 -10.16
CA THR A 229 -17.34 -6.27 -9.04
C THR A 229 -16.13 -5.38 -8.85
N TYR A 230 -16.35 -4.07 -8.86
CA TYR A 230 -15.30 -3.07 -8.77
C TYR A 230 -15.58 -2.17 -7.58
N ASP A 231 -14.52 -1.73 -6.91
CA ASP A 231 -14.61 -0.72 -5.84
C ASP A 231 -14.99 0.64 -6.44
N TYR A 232 -14.43 0.96 -7.61
CA TYR A 232 -14.77 2.15 -8.38
C TYR A 232 -14.84 1.90 -9.87
N GLU A 233 -15.82 2.54 -10.51
CA GLU A 233 -15.96 2.59 -11.96
C GLU A 233 -15.80 4.02 -12.47
N TYR A 234 -14.90 4.20 -13.42
CA TYR A 234 -14.63 5.47 -14.08
C TYR A 234 -15.10 5.43 -15.53
N GLN A 235 -15.96 6.37 -15.92
CA GLN A 235 -16.53 6.46 -17.25
C GLN A 235 -16.39 7.87 -17.80
N LEU A 236 -15.92 7.98 -19.04
CA LEU A 236 -15.72 9.27 -19.66
C LEU A 236 -17.06 9.96 -19.98
N ALA A 237 -17.29 11.12 -19.36
CA ALA A 237 -18.43 12.01 -19.65
C ALA A 237 -19.82 11.36 -19.47
N VAL A 238 -19.96 10.48 -18.48
CA VAL A 238 -21.25 9.87 -18.10
C VAL A 238 -21.74 10.51 -16.80
N SER A 239 -22.92 11.14 -16.82
CA SER A 239 -23.48 11.80 -15.63
C SER A 239 -23.80 10.77 -14.54
N GLY A 240 -23.48 11.13 -13.30
CA GLY A 240 -23.61 10.25 -12.13
C GLY A 240 -22.50 9.19 -11.99
N GLN A 241 -21.52 9.15 -12.88
CA GLN A 241 -20.36 8.26 -12.80
C GLN A 241 -19.08 9.05 -12.51
N HIS A 242 -18.07 8.41 -11.93
CA HIS A 242 -16.76 9.04 -11.80
C HIS A 242 -16.16 9.26 -13.19
N THR A 243 -15.75 10.47 -13.52
CA THR A 243 -15.05 10.74 -14.78
C THR A 243 -13.53 10.53 -14.62
N PHE A 244 -12.80 10.54 -15.74
CA PHE A 244 -11.34 10.57 -15.74
C PHE A 244 -10.82 11.58 -16.77
N PHE A 245 -9.60 12.09 -16.56
CA PHE A 245 -8.94 13.05 -17.43
C PHE A 245 -8.05 12.39 -18.47
N SER A 246 -7.28 11.38 -18.06
CA SER A 246 -6.42 10.60 -18.95
C SER A 246 -6.33 9.15 -18.47
N LYS A 247 -6.12 8.25 -19.43
CA LYS A 247 -5.86 6.83 -19.21
C LYS A 247 -4.66 6.44 -20.07
N GLU A 248 -3.71 5.77 -19.47
CA GLU A 248 -2.53 5.22 -20.11
C GLU A 248 -2.50 3.71 -19.85
N LEU A 249 -2.09 2.97 -20.88
CA LEU A 249 -2.02 1.52 -20.85
C LEU A 249 -0.64 1.10 -21.32
N ARG A 250 -0.05 0.18 -20.59
CA ARG A 250 1.17 -0.51 -21.00
C ARG A 250 0.81 -1.95 -21.34
N ASN A 251 1.22 -2.42 -22.51
CA ASN A 251 1.08 -3.84 -22.83
C ASN A 251 2.06 -4.64 -21.94
N ARG A 252 1.53 -5.64 -21.23
CA ARG A 252 2.31 -6.44 -20.28
C ARG A 252 3.20 -7.47 -20.98
N PHE A 253 4.44 -7.55 -20.53
CA PHE A 253 5.27 -8.74 -20.70
C PHE A 253 5.78 -9.14 -19.33
N VAL A 254 5.30 -10.28 -18.85
CA VAL A 254 5.61 -10.80 -17.51
C VAL A 254 7.00 -11.43 -17.54
N GLN A 255 7.87 -11.05 -16.60
CA GLN A 255 9.20 -11.62 -16.48
C GLN A 255 9.60 -11.76 -15.01
N PRO A 256 9.96 -12.98 -14.55
CA PRO A 256 9.90 -14.26 -15.26
C PRO A 256 8.45 -14.68 -15.56
N ASN A 257 8.25 -15.51 -16.59
CA ASN A 257 6.91 -15.97 -17.01
C ASN A 257 6.67 -17.46 -16.77
N LYS A 258 7.60 -18.14 -16.09
CA LYS A 258 7.39 -19.46 -15.49
C LYS A 258 8.15 -19.55 -14.17
N VAL A 259 7.49 -20.08 -13.15
CA VAL A 259 8.09 -20.32 -11.83
C VAL A 259 7.97 -21.79 -11.51
N ILE A 260 9.08 -22.41 -11.13
CA ILE A 260 9.13 -23.78 -10.62
C ILE A 260 9.44 -23.70 -9.13
N VAL A 261 8.56 -24.24 -8.30
CA VAL A 261 8.79 -24.37 -6.85
C VAL A 261 9.13 -25.83 -6.58
N LYS A 262 10.24 -26.10 -5.90
CA LYS A 262 10.66 -27.46 -5.58
C LYS A 262 11.33 -27.59 -4.21
N SER A 263 11.25 -28.77 -3.63
CA SER A 263 12.07 -29.13 -2.47
C SER A 263 13.54 -29.29 -2.87
N PRO A 264 14.46 -29.11 -1.91
CA PRO A 264 15.85 -29.54 -2.07
C PRO A 264 15.97 -31.02 -2.39
N GLU A 265 17.05 -31.36 -3.10
CA GLU A 265 17.31 -32.74 -3.53
C GLU A 265 17.75 -33.62 -2.36
N GLU A 266 18.31 -33.01 -1.31
CA GLU A 266 18.71 -33.68 -0.07
C GLU A 266 17.55 -34.07 0.86
N HIS A 267 16.32 -33.58 0.61
CA HIS A 267 15.17 -33.95 1.43
C HIS A 267 14.69 -35.37 1.12
N ALA A 268 14.40 -36.15 2.17
CA ALA A 268 13.92 -37.53 2.03
C ALA A 268 12.61 -37.65 1.21
N THR A 269 11.78 -36.60 1.22
CA THR A 269 10.62 -36.47 0.34
C THR A 269 10.71 -35.14 -0.39
N SER A 270 10.66 -35.21 -1.71
CA SER A 270 10.75 -34.04 -2.59
C SER A 270 9.40 -33.74 -3.23
N TYR A 271 8.98 -32.49 -3.19
CA TYR A 271 7.79 -32.01 -3.89
C TYR A 271 8.20 -31.00 -4.96
N SER A 272 7.42 -30.90 -6.04
CA SER A 272 7.64 -29.88 -7.06
C SER A 272 6.37 -29.60 -7.86
N ALA A 273 6.17 -28.33 -8.18
CA ALA A 273 5.15 -27.88 -9.11
C ALA A 273 5.65 -26.62 -9.84
N SER A 274 4.88 -26.14 -10.81
CA SER A 274 5.18 -24.92 -11.52
C SER A 274 3.92 -24.23 -11.99
N ASP A 275 3.99 -22.90 -12.16
CA ASP A 275 2.97 -22.13 -12.85
C ASP A 275 3.60 -21.23 -13.92
N THR A 276 2.79 -20.69 -14.84
CA THR A 276 3.26 -20.00 -16.04
C THR A 276 2.29 -18.91 -16.49
N SER A 277 2.80 -17.70 -16.72
CA SER A 277 2.07 -16.67 -17.47
C SER A 277 2.06 -17.04 -18.96
N ALA A 278 1.02 -17.77 -19.38
CA ALA A 278 0.98 -18.49 -20.65
C ALA A 278 1.25 -17.59 -21.87
N THR A 279 0.69 -16.38 -21.90
CA THR A 279 0.86 -15.45 -23.02
C THR A 279 2.30 -14.95 -23.15
N SER A 280 2.92 -14.52 -22.04
CA SER A 280 4.31 -14.04 -22.08
C SER A 280 5.29 -15.19 -22.32
N PHE A 281 5.05 -16.35 -21.72
CA PHE A 281 5.88 -17.55 -21.92
C PHE A 281 5.87 -18.02 -23.37
N ALA A 282 4.73 -17.94 -24.07
CA ALA A 282 4.64 -18.28 -25.49
C ALA A 282 5.49 -17.35 -26.40
N ILE A 283 5.77 -16.12 -25.96
CA ILE A 283 6.54 -15.13 -26.71
C ILE A 283 8.04 -15.27 -26.43
N ASP A 284 8.46 -15.27 -25.16
CA ASP A 284 9.87 -15.44 -24.76
C ASP A 284 9.96 -16.16 -23.39
N PRO A 285 10.16 -17.50 -23.38
CA PRO A 285 10.25 -18.29 -22.16
C PRO A 285 11.37 -17.86 -21.21
N LYS A 286 11.02 -17.47 -19.98
CA LYS A 286 11.93 -17.16 -18.87
C LYS A 286 11.48 -17.91 -17.62
N THR A 287 12.31 -18.86 -17.16
CA THR A 287 12.01 -19.72 -16.02
C THR A 287 12.82 -19.30 -14.80
N GLU A 288 12.14 -19.10 -13.68
CA GLU A 288 12.72 -19.01 -12.34
C GLU A 288 12.51 -20.34 -11.59
N THR A 289 13.45 -20.71 -10.73
CA THR A 289 13.30 -21.85 -9.84
C THR A 289 13.53 -21.41 -8.41
N VAL A 290 12.53 -21.68 -7.56
CA VAL A 290 12.53 -21.36 -6.14
C VAL A 290 12.61 -22.67 -5.36
N GLN A 291 13.56 -22.75 -4.43
CA GLN A 291 13.67 -23.88 -3.52
C GLN A 291 13.10 -23.52 -2.16
N LEU A 292 12.24 -24.38 -1.63
CA LEU A 292 11.60 -24.21 -0.32
C LEU A 292 11.41 -25.57 0.36
N ARG A 293 11.27 -25.57 1.68
CA ARG A 293 10.81 -26.76 2.40
C ARG A 293 9.29 -26.87 2.24
N LEU A 294 8.85 -27.90 1.52
CA LEU A 294 7.46 -28.08 1.12
C LEU A 294 6.84 -29.26 1.86
N ALA A 295 5.56 -29.16 2.19
CA ALA A 295 4.78 -30.24 2.78
C ALA A 295 4.05 -31.10 1.73
N SER A 296 3.84 -30.57 0.52
CA SER A 296 3.17 -31.30 -0.56
C SER A 296 3.41 -30.66 -1.94
N THR A 297 3.12 -31.41 -3.00
CA THR A 297 3.06 -30.88 -4.38
C THR A 297 1.95 -29.85 -4.55
N ALA A 298 0.84 -29.98 -3.81
CA ALA A 298 -0.24 -29.00 -3.85
C ALA A 298 0.22 -27.64 -3.30
N GLN A 299 0.93 -27.64 -2.17
CA GLN A 299 1.54 -26.43 -1.62
C GLN A 299 2.56 -25.81 -2.59
N ALA A 300 3.38 -26.63 -3.25
CA ALA A 300 4.29 -26.16 -4.29
C ALA A 300 3.56 -25.44 -5.44
N SER A 301 2.39 -25.98 -5.83
CA SER A 301 1.56 -25.41 -6.90
C SER A 301 0.99 -24.07 -6.49
N SER A 302 0.41 -23.99 -5.29
CA SER A 302 -0.16 -22.74 -4.76
C SER A 302 0.90 -21.64 -4.67
N ILE A 303 2.10 -21.94 -4.15
CA ILE A 303 3.19 -20.96 -4.07
C ILE A 303 3.64 -20.54 -5.48
N ALA A 304 3.75 -21.47 -6.43
CA ALA A 304 4.11 -21.12 -7.80
C ALA A 304 3.09 -20.18 -8.45
N SER A 305 1.80 -20.42 -8.22
CA SER A 305 0.72 -19.55 -8.69
C SER A 305 0.73 -18.18 -8.05
N ALA A 306 0.91 -18.10 -6.73
CA ALA A 306 1.04 -16.82 -6.02
C ALA A 306 2.21 -15.97 -6.55
N ILE A 307 3.37 -16.58 -6.80
CA ILE A 307 4.53 -15.87 -7.34
C ILE A 307 4.25 -15.37 -8.78
N ILE A 308 3.62 -16.20 -9.62
CA ILE A 308 3.24 -15.77 -10.99
C ILE A 308 2.23 -14.64 -10.95
N GLU A 309 1.18 -14.74 -10.13
CA GLU A 309 0.16 -13.70 -9.97
C GLU A 309 0.79 -12.36 -9.57
N ARG A 310 1.74 -12.38 -8.61
CA ARG A 310 2.51 -11.18 -8.26
C ARG A 310 3.27 -10.62 -9.47
N TYR A 311 3.96 -11.45 -10.25
CA TYR A 311 4.65 -10.97 -11.46
C TYR A 311 3.68 -10.44 -12.51
N GLU A 312 2.46 -10.99 -12.60
CA GLU A 312 1.43 -10.45 -13.49
C GLU A 312 0.94 -9.09 -13.01
N LEU A 313 0.66 -8.94 -11.71
CA LEU A 313 0.28 -7.67 -11.07
C LEU A 313 1.35 -6.59 -11.27
N ASP A 314 2.61 -6.91 -11.00
CA ASP A 314 3.73 -5.97 -11.14
C ASP A 314 3.99 -5.59 -12.61
N ALA A 315 3.67 -6.48 -13.56
CA ALA A 315 3.81 -6.22 -14.98
C ALA A 315 2.63 -5.43 -15.57
N ASP A 316 1.44 -5.56 -14.99
CA ASP A 316 0.20 -4.86 -15.37
C ASP A 316 0.16 -3.43 -14.82
N THR A 317 1.13 -2.62 -15.26
CA THR A 317 1.15 -1.21 -14.93
C THR A 317 0.30 -0.41 -15.92
N GLY A 318 -0.55 0.47 -15.40
CA GLY A 318 -1.22 1.52 -16.17
C GLY A 318 -1.19 2.82 -15.40
N ALA A 319 -1.81 3.86 -15.94
CA ALA A 319 -2.08 5.07 -15.17
C ALA A 319 -3.44 5.62 -15.54
N VAL A 320 -4.21 6.04 -14.54
CA VAL A 320 -5.41 6.83 -14.75
C VAL A 320 -5.29 8.10 -13.94
N LYS A 321 -5.61 9.23 -14.57
CA LYS A 321 -5.70 10.51 -13.89
C LYS A 321 -7.18 10.86 -13.73
N VAL A 322 -7.65 10.92 -12.50
CA VAL A 322 -9.06 11.14 -12.16
C VAL A 322 -9.22 12.43 -11.35
N PRO A 323 -10.45 12.99 -11.23
CA PRO A 323 -10.77 13.89 -10.13
C PRO A 323 -10.46 13.22 -8.78
N MET A 324 -10.29 14.02 -7.74
CA MET A 324 -9.95 13.51 -6.41
C MET A 324 -11.04 12.53 -5.91
N ASN A 325 -10.70 11.25 -5.85
CA ASN A 325 -11.50 10.22 -5.20
C ASN A 325 -10.95 10.05 -3.78
N VAL A 326 -11.75 10.41 -2.78
CA VAL A 326 -11.31 10.44 -1.37
C VAL A 326 -11.51 9.10 -0.66
N GLY A 327 -12.04 8.10 -1.35
CA GLY A 327 -12.19 6.74 -0.85
C GLY A 327 -11.37 5.70 -1.61
N GLN A 328 -10.62 6.10 -2.63
CA GLN A 328 -9.74 5.21 -3.35
C GLN A 328 -8.55 4.82 -2.46
N GLU A 329 -8.36 3.53 -2.25
CA GLU A 329 -7.26 2.94 -1.51
C GLU A 329 -6.32 2.14 -2.43
N VAL A 330 -5.13 1.83 -1.91
CA VAL A 330 -4.17 0.92 -2.58
C VAL A 330 -4.79 -0.47 -2.69
N PHE A 331 -4.64 -1.11 -3.84
CA PHE A 331 -5.21 -2.41 -4.21
C PHE A 331 -6.71 -2.46 -4.51
N ASP A 332 -7.46 -1.36 -4.41
CA ASP A 332 -8.84 -1.29 -4.88
C ASP A 332 -8.93 -1.71 -6.36
N PHE A 333 -9.87 -2.58 -6.67
CA PHE A 333 -10.08 -3.10 -8.01
C PHE A 333 -11.02 -2.18 -8.79
N ILE A 334 -10.48 -1.48 -9.78
CA ILE A 334 -11.22 -0.46 -10.53
C ILE A 334 -11.46 -0.88 -11.98
N ASN A 335 -12.43 -0.23 -12.62
CA ASN A 335 -12.66 -0.32 -14.06
C ASN A 335 -12.76 1.07 -14.70
N VAL A 336 -12.05 1.27 -15.81
CA VAL A 336 -12.02 2.52 -16.57
C VAL A 336 -12.52 2.27 -17.99
N THR A 337 -13.68 2.84 -18.32
CA THR A 337 -14.31 2.75 -19.65
C THR A 337 -14.08 4.03 -20.44
N ASP A 338 -13.31 3.94 -21.53
CA ASP A 338 -13.06 5.07 -22.44
C ASP A 338 -13.90 4.93 -23.71
N SER A 339 -15.00 5.67 -23.77
CA SER A 339 -15.91 5.69 -24.92
C SER A 339 -15.26 6.20 -26.22
N ARG A 340 -14.15 6.94 -26.16
CA ARG A 340 -13.40 7.39 -27.35
C ARG A 340 -12.55 6.29 -27.96
N GLN A 341 -12.00 5.41 -27.12
CA GLN A 341 -11.21 4.25 -27.55
C GLN A 341 -12.06 2.99 -27.74
N GLY A 342 -13.30 2.98 -27.24
CA GLY A 342 -14.20 1.84 -27.34
C GLY A 342 -13.74 0.66 -26.49
N ASP A 343 -12.99 0.90 -25.42
CA ASP A 343 -12.42 -0.14 -24.56
C ASP A 343 -12.71 0.10 -23.07
N SER A 344 -12.58 -0.97 -22.28
CA SER A 344 -12.64 -0.94 -20.82
C SER A 344 -11.43 -1.65 -20.26
N ARG A 345 -10.87 -1.11 -19.18
CA ARG A 345 -9.64 -1.60 -18.58
C ARG A 345 -9.83 -1.69 -17.08
N LYS A 346 -9.55 -2.86 -16.54
CA LYS A 346 -9.64 -3.17 -15.13
C LYS A 346 -8.26 -3.48 -14.56
N GLY A 347 -8.08 -3.22 -13.28
CA GLY A 347 -6.83 -3.44 -12.56
C GLY A 347 -6.92 -2.89 -11.16
N ASN A 348 -5.93 -3.22 -10.35
CA ASN A 348 -5.78 -2.68 -9.01
C ASN A 348 -5.04 -1.33 -9.08
N VAL A 349 -5.37 -0.41 -8.16
CA VAL A 349 -4.72 0.89 -8.01
C VAL A 349 -3.37 0.77 -7.32
#